data_AF-A0A5S3QK42-F1
#
_entry.id   AF-A0A5S3QK42-F1
#
_cell.length_a   1.000
_cell.length_b   1.000
_cell.length_c   1.000
_cell.angle_alpha   90.00
_cell.angle_beta   90.00
_cell.angle_gamma   90.00
#
_symmetry.space_group_name_H-M   'P 1'
#
loop_
_entity.id
_entity.type
_entity.pdbx_description
1 polymer ?
#
loop_
_entity_poly.entity_id
_entity_poly.type
_entity_poly.pdbx_seq_one_letter_code
_entity_poly.pdbx_strand_id
1 'polypeptide(L)' 'MNRKKKKREVDEQLLDAIVEMESSWKQIQEIIEKSIEPTEEIFYMQNLTRANYLFLLREAKWRKISAIRYNK' A
#
# COMPACT_ATOMS: atom_id res chain seq x y z
N MET A 1 7.87 25.83 11.95
CA MET A 1 8.30 24.49 11.46
C MET A 1 8.89 24.60 10.07
N ASN A 2 10.03 23.94 9.81
CA ASN A 2 10.79 24.09 8.57
C ASN A 2 10.13 23.28 7.42
N ARG A 3 9.86 23.89 6.26
CA ARG A 3 9.11 23.28 5.12
C ARG A 3 9.71 21.96 4.64
N LYS A 4 11.04 21.84 4.68
CA LYS A 4 11.77 20.62 4.31
C LYS A 4 11.46 19.44 5.26
N LYS A 5 11.35 19.72 6.57
CA LYS A 5 11.00 18.70 7.58
C LYS A 5 9.60 18.14 7.34
N LYS A 6 8.62 19.03 7.09
CA LYS A 6 7.23 18.62 6.80
C LYS A 6 7.11 17.80 5.51
N LYS A 7 7.87 18.15 4.46
CA LYS A 7 7.88 17.36 3.22
C LYS A 7 8.37 15.94 3.48
N ARG A 8 9.49 15.81 4.18
CA ARG A 8 10.08 14.51 4.53
C ARG A 8 9.11 13.64 5.33
N GLU A 9 8.46 14.21 6.34
CA GLU A 9 7.48 13.51 7.17
C GLU A 9 6.30 12.96 6.34
N VAL A 10 5.78 13.74 5.39
CA VAL A 10 4.71 13.29 4.49
C VAL A 10 5.21 12.19 3.53
N ASP A 11 6.45 12.30 3.05
CA ASP A 11 7.04 11.28 2.19
C ASP A 11 7.28 9.97 2.97
N GLU A 12 7.69 10.04 4.24
CA GLU A 12 7.79 8.88 5.15
C GLU A 12 6.42 8.24 5.43
N GLN A 13 5.38 9.04 5.71
CA GLN A 13 4.02 8.53 5.89
C GLN A 13 3.47 7.83 4.63
N LEU A 14 3.79 8.35 3.44
CA LEU A 14 3.41 7.71 2.19
C LEU A 14 4.12 6.36 2.02
N LEU A 15 5.39 6.27 2.37
CA LEU A 15 6.15 5.02 2.29
C LEU A 15 5.64 3.98 3.30
N ASP A 16 5.35 4.39 4.54
CA ASP A 16 4.71 3.54 5.54
C ASP A 16 3.37 2.98 5.02
N ALA A 17 2.50 3.85 4.47
CA ALA A 17 1.21 3.44 3.92
C ALA A 17 1.34 2.45 2.74
N ILE A 18 2.38 2.58 1.90
CA ILE A 18 2.64 1.65 0.80
C ILE A 18 2.94 0.26 1.33
N VAL A 19 3.82 0.15 2.35
CA VAL A 19 4.21 -1.13 2.95
C VAL A 19 3.02 -1.79 3.64
N GLU A 20 2.24 -1.02 4.40
CA GLU A 20 1.03 -1.51 5.05
C GLU A 20 0.03 -2.05 4.02
N MET A 21 -0.25 -1.30 2.96
CA MET A 21 -1.21 -1.70 1.93
C MET A 21 -0.73 -2.93 1.15
N GLU A 22 0.57 -3.05 0.87
CA GLU A 22 1.15 -4.25 0.25
C GLU A 22 0.95 -5.48 1.14
N SER A 23 1.19 -5.34 2.45
CA SER A 23 1.00 -6.41 3.43
C SER A 23 -0.46 -6.84 3.50
N SER A 24 -1.40 -5.90 3.62
CA SER A 24 -2.84 -6.19 3.63
C SER A 24 -3.29 -6.88 2.34
N TRP A 25 -2.78 -6.43 1.18
CA TRP A 25 -3.11 -7.07 -0.08
C TRP A 25 -2.63 -8.53 -0.12
N LYS A 26 -1.39 -8.80 0.29
CA LYS A 26 -0.84 -10.17 0.36
C LYS A 26 -1.61 -11.05 1.34
N GLN A 27 -2.03 -10.52 2.47
CA GLN A 27 -2.87 -11.25 3.43
C GLN A 27 -4.22 -11.64 2.82
N ILE A 28 -4.88 -10.72 2.10
CA ILE A 28 -6.14 -11.02 1.42
C ILE A 28 -5.94 -12.08 0.33
N GLN A 29 -4.84 -12.01 -0.45
CA GLN A 29 -4.48 -13.06 -1.42
C GLN A 29 -4.37 -14.42 -0.73
N GLU A 30 -3.62 -14.50 0.37
CA GLU A 30 -3.39 -15.74 1.10
C GLU A 30 -4.70 -16.33 1.65
N ILE A 31 -5.61 -15.48 2.14
CA ILE A 31 -6.94 -15.91 2.60
C ILE A 31 -7.74 -16.51 1.43
N ILE A 32 -7.74 -15.87 0.27
CA ILE A 32 -8.44 -16.38 -0.92
C ILE A 32 -7.86 -17.72 -1.37
N GLU A 33 -6.54 -17.83 -1.43
CA GLU A 33 -5.85 -19.06 -1.84
C GLU A 33 -6.12 -20.25 -0.90
N LYS A 34 -6.32 -19.98 0.40
CA LYS A 34 -6.62 -21.00 1.41
C LYS A 34 -8.12 -21.28 1.57
N SER A 35 -8.99 -20.50 0.94
CA SER A 35 -10.44 -20.65 1.06
C SER A 35 -10.96 -21.74 0.13
N ILE A 36 -11.74 -22.68 0.68
CA ILE A 36 -12.45 -23.70 -0.12
C ILE A 36 -13.56 -23.04 -0.96
N GLU A 37 -14.24 -22.06 -0.39
CA GLU A 37 -15.27 -21.25 -1.06
C GLU A 37 -15.15 -19.78 -0.59
N PRO A 38 -14.37 -18.94 -1.29
CA PRO A 38 -14.25 -17.53 -0.98
C PRO A 38 -15.53 -16.76 -1.33
N THR A 39 -15.91 -15.81 -0.47
CA THR A 39 -17.08 -14.95 -0.69
C THR A 39 -16.80 -13.84 -1.71
N GLU A 40 -17.85 -13.34 -2.38
CA GLU A 40 -17.74 -12.19 -3.29
C GLU A 40 -17.15 -10.94 -2.61
N GLU A 41 -17.47 -10.74 -1.34
CA GLU A 41 -16.97 -9.62 -0.53
C GLU A 41 -15.44 -9.63 -0.42
N ILE A 42 -14.83 -10.82 -0.28
CA ILE A 42 -13.38 -10.95 -0.19
C ILE A 42 -12.71 -10.52 -1.51
N PHE A 43 -13.32 -10.82 -2.67
CA PHE A 43 -12.81 -10.34 -3.96
C PHE A 43 -12.97 -8.83 -4.13
N TYR A 44 -14.07 -8.24 -3.63
CA TYR A 44 -14.22 -6.80 -3.59
C TYR A 44 -13.11 -6.14 -2.76
N MET A 45 -12.85 -6.67 -1.56
CA MET A 45 -11.79 -6.19 -0.68
C MET A 45 -10.40 -6.31 -1.31
N GLN A 46 -10.13 -7.43 -2.00
CA GLN A 46 -8.88 -7.65 -2.73
C GLN A 46 -8.68 -6.58 -3.82
N ASN A 47 -9.72 -6.32 -4.62
CA ASN A 47 -9.68 -5.34 -5.70
C ASN A 47 -9.51 -3.91 -5.16
N LEU A 48 -10.24 -3.56 -4.11
CA LEU A 48 -10.15 -2.24 -3.48
C LEU A 48 -8.75 -2.01 -2.88
N THR A 49 -8.24 -2.97 -2.13
CA THR A 49 -6.90 -2.91 -1.51
C THR A 49 -5.81 -2.79 -2.58
N ARG A 50 -5.92 -3.56 -3.67
CA ARG A 50 -5.01 -3.48 -4.81
C ARG A 50 -5.06 -2.11 -5.49
N ALA A 51 -6.24 -1.55 -5.70
CA ALA A 51 -6.40 -0.23 -6.30
C ALA A 51 -5.74 0.86 -5.44
N ASN A 52 -5.94 0.80 -4.12
CA ASN A 52 -5.30 1.71 -3.17
C ASN A 52 -3.78 1.57 -3.18
N TYR A 53 -3.25 0.35 -3.20
CA TYR A 53 -1.81 0.09 -3.31
C TYR A 53 -1.21 0.71 -4.57
N LEU A 54 -1.83 0.48 -5.74
CA LEU A 54 -1.39 1.05 -7.01
C LEU A 54 -1.46 2.58 -7.02
N PHE A 55 -2.49 3.16 -6.39
CA PHE A 55 -2.60 4.61 -6.23
C PHE A 55 -1.43 5.17 -5.41
N LEU A 56 -1.09 4.56 -4.27
CA LEU A 56 0.03 5.03 -3.44
C LEU A 56 1.38 4.90 -4.17
N LEU A 57 1.60 3.81 -4.90
CA LEU A 57 2.79 3.65 -5.75
C LEU A 57 2.87 4.73 -6.84
N ARG A 58 1.72 5.11 -7.42
CA ARG A 58 1.65 6.23 -8.35
C ARG A 58 2.12 7.49 -7.63
N GLU A 59 1.54 7.84 -6.49
CA GLU A 59 1.92 9.06 -5.74
C GLU A 59 3.42 9.09 -5.36
N ALA A 60 4.02 7.96 -4.98
CA ALA A 60 5.46 7.86 -4.73
C ALA A 60 6.29 8.18 -5.98
N LYS A 61 5.87 7.67 -7.15
CA LYS A 61 6.50 7.99 -8.44
C LYS A 61 6.42 9.49 -8.76
N TRP A 62 5.26 10.12 -8.53
CA TRP A 62 5.08 11.57 -8.74
C TRP A 62 5.97 12.40 -7.80
N ARG A 63 6.17 11.93 -6.57
CA ARG A 63 7.07 12.56 -5.58
C ARG A 63 8.55 12.24 -5.78
N LYS A 64 8.88 11.33 -6.71
CA LYS A 64 10.23 10.83 -6.99
C LYS A 64 10.89 10.15 -5.78
N ILE A 65 10.10 9.44 -4.98
CA ILE A 65 10.57 8.62 -3.86
C ILE A 65 10.40 7.13 -4.18
N SER A 66 11.34 6.30 -3.75
CA SER A 66 11.36 4.87 -4.07
C SER A 66 10.80 4.05 -2.92
N ALA A 67 9.70 3.34 -3.16
CA ALA A 67 9.13 2.38 -2.21
C ALA A 67 9.94 1.07 -2.11
N ILE A 68 10.69 0.71 -3.17
CA ILE A 68 11.42 -0.57 -3.28
C ILE A 68 12.53 -0.71 -2.24
N ARG A 69 13.08 0.40 -1.75
CA ARG A 69 14.20 0.43 -0.80
C ARG A 69 13.79 0.90 0.59
N TYR A 70 12.49 0.98 0.87
CA TYR A 70 12.01 1.42 2.16
C TYR A 70 12.01 0.25 3.14
N ASN A 71 13.09 0.15 3.90
CA ASN A 71 13.16 -0.68 5.10
C ASN A 71 13.05 0.26 6.30
N LYS A 72 12.10 -0.03 7.20
CA LYS A 72 11.96 0.65 8.48
C LYS A 72 12.96 0.12 9.50
#